data_AF-A0A8T4YNE9-F1
#
_entry.id   AF-A0A8T4YNE9-F1
#
_cell.length_a   1.000
_cell.length_b   1.000
_cell.length_c   1.000
_cell.angle_alpha   90.00
_cell.angle_beta   90.00
_cell.angle_gamma   90.00
#
_symmetry.space_group_name_H-M   'P 1'
#
loop_
_entity.id
_entity.type
_entity.pdbx_description
1 polymer ?
#
loop_
_entity_poly.entity_id
_entity_poly.type
_entity_poly.pdbx_seq_one_letter_code
_entity_poly.pdbx_strand_id
1 'polypeptide(L)' 'YSGSSPVGLAAVLDIARPNERILIVSYGSGAGSDAYSFTTTSQILEKRQRQKLTVKYQAENPFLEYVDYTTYRRLKAGM' A
#
# COMPACT_ATOMS: atom_id res chain seq x y z
N TYR A 1 -8.97 4.54 3.81
CA TYR A 1 -8.89 5.20 5.13
C TYR A 1 -7.82 4.53 5.96
N SER A 2 -8.13 3.62 6.89
CA SER A 2 -7.11 3.00 7.77
C SER A 2 -6.05 2.18 7.05
N GLY A 3 -6.36 1.64 5.86
CA GLY A 3 -5.37 0.96 5.01
C GLY A 3 -4.38 1.87 4.29
N SER A 4 -4.52 3.20 4.34
CA SER A 4 -3.65 4.14 3.62
C SER A 4 -2.19 4.04 4.06
N SER A 5 -1.94 4.08 5.36
CA SER A 5 -0.61 3.94 5.97
C SER A 5 0.02 2.57 5.64
N PRO A 6 -0.66 1.41 5.84
CA PRO A 6 -0.15 0.11 5.41
C PRO A 6 0.17 0.00 3.92
N VAL A 7 -0.68 0.56 3.03
CA VAL A 7 -0.41 0.55 1.57
C VAL A 7 0.82 1.38 1.23
N GLY A 8 1.00 2.55 1.87
CA GLY A 8 2.22 3.35 1.74
C GLY A 8 3.46 2.59 2.20
N LEU A 9 3.40 1.90 3.34
CA LEU A 9 4.49 1.03 3.81
C LEU A 9 4.80 -0.08 2.82
N ALA A 10 3.78 -0.75 2.27
CA ALA A 10 3.97 -1.78 1.26
C ALA A 10 4.70 -1.24 0.01
N ALA A 11 4.32 -0.05 -0.47
CA ALA A 11 4.99 0.60 -1.60
C ALA A 11 6.47 0.92 -1.31
N VAL A 12 6.80 1.32 -0.08
CA VAL A 12 8.20 1.53 0.33
C VAL A 12 8.94 0.19 0.40
N LEU A 13 8.33 -0.85 0.98
CA LEU A 13 8.93 -2.18 1.09
C LEU A 13 9.14 -2.87 -0.27
N ASP A 14 8.34 -2.51 -1.30
CA ASP A 14 8.52 -2.98 -2.68
C ASP A 14 9.85 -2.51 -3.29
N ILE A 15 10.47 -1.44 -2.78
CA ILE A 15 11.72 -0.86 -3.33
C ILE A 15 12.86 -0.70 -2.30
N ALA A 16 12.60 -0.88 -1.01
CA ALA A 16 13.58 -0.69 0.06
C ALA A 16 14.83 -1.58 -0.07
N ARG A 17 15.96 -1.13 0.47
CA ARG A 17 17.20 -1.90 0.55
C ARG A 17 17.33 -2.60 1.90
N PRO A 18 18.20 -3.60 2.04
CA PRO A 18 18.59 -4.11 3.35
C PRO A 18 19.13 -3.02 4.28
N ASN A 19 18.85 -3.13 5.58
CA ASN A 19 19.32 -2.24 6.64
C ASN A 19 18.87 -0.77 6.49
N GLU A 20 17.80 -0.52 5.75
CA GLU A 20 17.18 0.79 5.57
C GLU A 20 16.19 1.04 6.70
N ARG A 21 16.20 2.27 7.23
CA ARG A 21 15.27 2.69 8.30
C ARG A 21 14.04 3.33 7.69
N ILE A 22 12.86 2.89 8.13
CA ILE A 22 11.57 3.36 7.64
C ILE A 22 10.72 3.79 8.85
N LEU A 23 10.25 5.03 8.83
CA LEU A 23 9.27 5.53 9.79
C LEU A 23 7.90 5.60 9.11
N ILE A 24 6.89 5.03 9.76
CA ILE A 24 5.48 5.18 9.37
C ILE A 24 4.72 5.81 10.53
N VAL A 25 3.86 6.76 10.20
CA VAL A 25 2.96 7.44 11.14
C VAL A 25 1.55 7.41 10.57
N SER A 26 0.60 6.90 11.33
CA SER A 26 -0.82 6.84 10.95
C SER A 26 -1.58 8.06 11.46
N TYR A 27 -2.80 8.26 10.96
CA TYR A 27 -3.73 9.21 11.54
C TYR A 27 -5.16 8.67 11.47
N GLY A 28 -5.88 8.76 12.58
CA GLY A 28 -7.30 8.50 12.68
C GLY A 28 -8.04 9.70 13.29
N SER A 29 -9.14 10.12 12.66
CA SER A 29 -9.98 11.21 13.16
C SER A 29 -10.66 10.84 14.49
N GLY A 30 -10.64 11.75 15.47
CA GLY A 30 -11.21 11.52 16.80
C GLY A 30 -10.45 12.12 18.01
N ALA A 31 -9.12 12.06 18.16
CA ALA A 31 -8.06 11.68 17.23
C ALA A 31 -7.00 10.76 17.86
N GLY A 32 -6.29 10.02 17.00
CA GLY A 32 -5.19 9.13 17.39
C GLY A 32 -4.18 8.94 16.27
N SER A 33 -2.97 8.54 16.64
CA SER A 33 -1.84 8.31 15.74
C SER A 33 -0.95 7.22 16.31
N ASP A 34 -0.53 6.28 15.46
CA ASP A 34 0.46 5.26 15.78
C ASP A 34 1.71 5.50 14.96
N ALA A 35 2.88 5.39 15.61
CA ALA A 35 4.17 5.54 14.95
C ALA A 35 5.02 4.28 15.13
N TYR A 36 5.58 3.78 14.04
CA TYR A 36 6.47 2.61 14.03
C TYR A 36 7.75 2.92 13.28
N SER A 37 8.89 2.57 13.87
CA SER A 37 10.20 2.64 13.24
C SER A 37 10.70 1.23 12.92
N PHE A 38 10.79 0.92 11.63
CA PHE A 38 11.31 -0.34 11.13
C PHE A 38 12.76 -0.19 10.68
N THR A 39 13.50 -1.29 10.76
CA THR A 39 14.76 -1.47 10.03
C THR A 39 14.62 -2.72 9.18
N THR A 40 14.79 -2.61 7.87
CA THR A 40 14.70 -3.75 6.97
C THR A 40 15.87 -4.71 7.20
N THR A 41 15.66 -5.99 6.91
CA THR A 41 16.71 -7.02 7.01
C THR A 41 17.21 -7.41 5.61
N SER A 42 18.32 -8.15 5.55
CA SER A 42 18.82 -8.75 4.30
C SER A 42 17.81 -9.65 3.61
N GLN A 43 16.88 -10.26 4.37
CA GLN A 43 15.83 -11.12 3.84
C GLN A 43 14.82 -10.37 2.95
N ILE A 44 14.82 -9.03 2.93
CA ILE A 44 13.85 -8.26 2.15
C ILE A 44 13.93 -8.58 0.64
N LEU A 45 15.13 -8.85 0.12
CA LEU A 45 15.35 -9.14 -1.29
C LEU A 45 14.68 -10.46 -1.70
N GLU A 46 14.89 -11.52 -0.91
CA GLU A 46 14.27 -12.82 -1.13
C GLU A 46 12.75 -12.75 -0.93
N LYS A 47 12.29 -12.11 0.16
CA LYS A 47 10.85 -12.02 0.47
C LYS A 47 10.09 -11.23 -0.58
N ARG A 48 10.69 -10.21 -1.19
CA ARG A 48 10.08 -9.42 -2.27
C ARG A 48 9.80 -10.24 -3.51
N GLN A 49 10.66 -11.20 -3.87
CA GLN A 49 10.45 -12.06 -5.05
C GLN A 49 9.19 -12.93 -4.94
N ARG A 50 8.73 -13.21 -3.72
CA ARG A 50 7.47 -13.94 -3.48
C ARG A 50 6.22 -13.09 -3.77
N GLN A 51 6.37 -11.77 -3.93
CA GLN A 51 5.28 -10.85 -4.21
C GLN A 51 5.30 -10.43 -5.68
N LYS A 52 4.37 -10.97 -6.47
CA LYS A 52 4.26 -10.65 -7.91
C LYS A 52 3.47 -9.36 -8.18
N LEU A 53 2.67 -8.92 -7.22
CA LEU A 53 1.77 -7.78 -7.35
C LEU A 53 2.24 -6.64 -6.44
N THR A 54 3.10 -5.77 -6.97
CA THR A 54 3.54 -4.55 -6.27
C THR A 54 2.42 -3.52 -6.22
N VAL A 55 2.53 -2.54 -5.31
CA VAL A 55 1.59 -1.40 -5.27
C VAL A 55 1.62 -0.65 -6.60
N LYS A 56 2.82 -0.47 -7.19
CA LYS A 56 2.98 0.16 -8.50
C LYS A 56 2.25 -0.61 -9.60
N TYR A 57 2.40 -1.93 -9.66
CA TYR A 57 1.70 -2.75 -10.65
C TYR A 57 0.18 -2.64 -10.53
N GLN A 58 -0.36 -2.61 -9.30
CA GLN A 58 -1.79 -2.44 -9.09
C GLN A 58 -2.29 -1.05 -9.53
N ALA A 59 -1.48 0.00 -9.33
CA ALA A 59 -1.81 1.35 -9.77
C ALA A 59 -1.73 1.53 -11.30
N GLU A 60 -0.78 0.84 -11.94
CA GLU A 60 -0.54 0.88 -13.40
C GLU A 60 -1.16 -0.33 -14.12
N ASN A 61 -2.16 -0.96 -13.51
CA ASN A 61 -2.70 -2.24 -13.98
C ASN A 61 -3.19 -2.13 -15.44
N PRO A 62 -2.71 -2.98 -16.38
CA PRO A 62 -3.13 -2.93 -17.78
C PRO A 62 -4.62 -3.27 -18.00
N PHE A 63 -5.27 -3.91 -17.03
CA PHE A 63 -6.69 -4.22 -17.04
C PHE A 63 -7.54 -3.15 -16.34
N LEU A 64 -6.97 -1.97 -16.04
CA LEU A 64 -7.71 -0.88 -15.41
C LEU A 64 -8.74 -0.30 -16.37
N GLU A 65 -10.00 -0.34 -15.96
CA GLU A 65 -11.12 0.27 -16.67
C GLU A 65 -11.60 1.52 -15.93
N TYR A 66 -11.63 2.65 -16.65
CA TYR A 66 -12.21 3.89 -16.13
C TYR A 66 -13.72 3.85 -16.29
N VAL A 67 -14.43 4.16 -15.20
CA VAL A 67 -15.88 4.22 -15.18
C VAL A 67 -16.34 5.61 -14.77
N ASP A 68 -17.51 6.03 -15.24
CA ASP A 68 -18.14 7.25 -14.76
C ASP A 68 -18.65 7.10 -13.33
N TYR A 69 -18.99 8.24 -12.71
CA TYR A 69 -19.46 8.26 -11.34
C TYR A 69 -20.75 7.43 -11.14
N THR A 70 -21.65 7.46 -12.12
CA THR A 70 -22.92 6.73 -12.04
C THR A 70 -22.68 5.23 -11.97
N THR A 71 -21.86 4.71 -12.88
CA THR A 71 -21.42 3.32 -12.97
C THR A 71 -20.68 2.90 -11.69
N TYR A 72 -19.73 3.71 -11.21
CA TYR A 72 -19.05 3.47 -9.93
C TYR A 72 -20.03 3.34 -8.75
N ARG A 73 -21.00 4.26 -8.62
CA ARG A 73 -21.97 4.25 -7.52
C ARG A 73 -22.88 3.04 -7.54
N ARG A 74 -23.24 2.59 -8.74
CA ARG A 74 -24.01 1.38 -8.99
C ARG A 74 -23.26 0.13 -8.52
N LEU A 75 -22.01 -0.06 -9.00
CA LEU A 75 -21.14 -1.17 -8.58
C LEU A 75 -20.96 -1.21 -7.05
N LYS A 76 -20.73 -0.05 -6.43
CA LYS A 76 -20.57 0.06 -4.97
C LYS A 76 -21.82 -0.33 -4.18
N ALA A 77 -23.00 -0.16 -4.76
CA ALA A 77 -24.27 -0.54 -4.14
C ALA A 77 -24.59 -2.05 -4.30
N GLY A 78 -23.72 -2.82 -4.97
CA GLY A 78 -23.93 -4.25 -5.21
C GLY A 78 -24.81 -4.54 -6.42
N MET A 79 -24.87 -3.61 -7.38
CA MET A 79 -25.55 -3.83 -8.65
C MET A 79 -24.82 -4.79 -9.57
#